data_AF-A0A364K922-F1
#
_entry.id   AF-A0A364K922-F1
#
_cell.length_a   1.000
_cell.length_b   1.000
_cell.length_c   1.000
_cell.angle_alpha   90.00
_cell.angle_beta   90.00
_cell.angle_gamma   90.00
#
_symmetry.space_group_name_H-M   'P 1'
#
loop_
_entity.id
_entity.type
_entity.pdbx_description
1 polymer ?
#
loop_
_entity_poly.entity_id
_entity_poly.type
_entity_poly.pdbx_seq_one_letter_code
_entity_poly.pdbx_strand_id
1 'polypeptide(L)'
;MNFSQEESIVESITVKPNPILFWFTVTFQLTNKRISLTDYNTLLALIPFGKNEITMTLKNVASVSVSSGFSIIRLLVGIILTVFGLNLLFDGIFGIIFLAIGVLYLLKCYYCTIIINNNSGQSRSVEISFLEKSKLESFAAKANQSLANL
;
A
#
# COMPACT_ATOMS: atom_id res chain seq x y z
N MET A 1 -9.10 5.03 -18.18
CA MET A 1 -8.12 6.11 -18.37
C MET A 1 -7.83 6.24 -19.85
N ASN A 2 -7.97 7.44 -20.44
CA ASN A 2 -7.60 7.70 -21.84
C ASN A 2 -6.13 8.14 -21.88
N PHE A 3 -5.26 7.30 -22.42
CA PHE A 3 -3.86 7.64 -22.66
C PHE A 3 -3.75 8.53 -23.91
N SER A 4 -2.86 9.53 -23.89
CA SER A 4 -2.54 10.29 -25.11
C SER A 4 -1.83 9.38 -26.11
N GLN A 5 -2.04 9.57 -27.42
CA GLN A 5 -1.61 8.62 -28.47
C GLN A 5 -0.09 8.36 -28.59
N GLU A 6 0.74 9.08 -27.83
CA GLU A 6 2.20 8.87 -27.73
C GLU A 6 2.66 8.25 -26.39
N GLU A 7 1.74 7.89 -25.51
CA GLU A 7 2.05 7.39 -24.17
C GLU A 7 2.01 5.86 -24.15
N SER A 8 3.18 5.22 -24.08
CA SER A 8 3.29 3.78 -23.89
C SER A 8 3.50 3.42 -22.42
N ILE A 9 2.89 2.30 -22.03
CA ILE A 9 3.03 1.71 -20.70
C ILE A 9 4.38 0.99 -20.65
N VAL A 10 5.26 1.43 -19.76
CA VAL A 10 6.57 0.81 -19.52
C VAL A 10 6.39 -0.38 -18.58
N GLU A 11 5.62 -0.18 -17.51
CA GLU A 11 5.34 -1.22 -16.53
C GLU A 11 4.03 -0.95 -15.80
N SER A 12 3.27 -2.02 -15.54
CA SER A 12 2.08 -1.98 -14.69
C SER A 12 2.19 -3.11 -13.68
N ILE A 13 2.20 -2.77 -12.39
CA ILE A 13 2.17 -3.76 -11.31
C ILE A 13 0.89 -3.61 -10.50
N THR A 14 0.33 -4.74 -10.11
CA THR A 14 -0.81 -4.81 -9.20
C THR A 14 -0.34 -5.45 -7.91
N VAL A 15 -0.47 -4.73 -6.81
CA VAL A 15 -0.02 -5.14 -5.48
C VAL A 15 -1.17 -5.12 -4.49
N LYS A 16 -1.01 -5.85 -3.39
CA LYS A 16 -2.04 -6.02 -2.37
C LYS A 16 -1.65 -5.26 -1.11
N PRO A 17 -2.52 -4.41 -0.56
CA PRO A 17 -2.22 -3.64 0.63
C PRO A 17 -2.29 -4.49 1.91
N ASN A 18 -3.01 -5.62 1.89
CA ASN A 18 -3.11 -6.54 3.02
C ASN A 18 -3.16 -8.00 2.51
N PRO A 19 -2.43 -8.93 3.16
CA PRO A 19 -2.35 -10.34 2.74
C PRO A 19 -3.71 -11.08 2.75
N ILE A 20 -4.62 -10.75 3.66
CA ILE A 20 -5.94 -11.39 3.76
C ILE A 20 -6.92 -10.78 2.77
N LEU A 21 -6.81 -9.47 2.57
CA LEU A 21 -7.69 -8.68 1.73
C LEU A 21 -7.23 -8.73 0.27
N PHE A 22 -7.03 -9.94 -0.26
CA PHE A 22 -6.47 -10.16 -1.60
C PHE A 22 -7.33 -9.63 -2.74
N TRP A 23 -8.63 -9.39 -2.49
CA TRP A 23 -9.56 -8.75 -3.42
C TRP A 23 -9.30 -7.24 -3.56
N PHE A 24 -8.68 -6.61 -2.55
CA PHE A 24 -8.26 -5.22 -2.64
C PHE A 24 -6.90 -5.13 -3.32
N THR A 25 -6.85 -4.42 -4.43
CA THR A 25 -5.64 -4.26 -5.23
C THR A 25 -5.32 -2.79 -5.46
N VAL A 26 -4.06 -2.46 -5.28
CA VAL A 26 -3.47 -1.16 -5.64
C VAL A 26 -2.75 -1.36 -6.96
N THR A 27 -3.06 -0.51 -7.94
CA THR A 27 -2.44 -0.58 -9.26
C THR A 27 -1.45 0.57 -9.42
N PHE A 28 -0.22 0.22 -9.76
CA PHE A 28 0.85 1.16 -10.10
C PHE A 28 1.10 1.06 -11.60
N GLN A 29 1.07 2.20 -12.28
CA GLN A 29 1.36 2.28 -13.70
C GLN A 29 2.48 3.29 -13.92
N LEU A 30 3.52 2.84 -14.61
CA LEU A 30 4.61 3.65 -15.10
C LEU A 30 4.46 3.78 -16.61
N THR A 31 4.25 5.00 -17.09
CA THR A 31 4.35 5.36 -18.50
C THR A 31 5.62 6.18 -18.73
N ASN A 32 6.01 6.34 -19.99
CA ASN A 32 7.17 7.15 -20.37
C ASN A 32 7.09 8.62 -19.92
N LYS A 33 5.90 9.11 -19.57
CA LYS A 33 5.67 10.52 -19.20
C LYS A 33 5.14 10.68 -17.77
N ARG A 34 4.50 9.65 -17.18
CA ARG A 34 3.78 9.76 -15.90
C ARG A 34 3.90 8.52 -15.03
N ILE A 35 3.78 8.72 -13.72
CA ILE A 35 3.54 7.67 -12.72
C ILE A 35 2.10 7.86 -12.24
N SER A 36 1.29 6.82 -12.40
CA SER A 36 -0.10 6.78 -11.95
C SER A 36 -0.26 5.71 -10.89
N LEU A 37 -1.00 6.05 -9.85
CA LEU A 37 -1.17 5.24 -8.67
C LEU A 37 -2.65 5.26 -8.28
N THR A 38 -3.28 4.10 -8.31
CA THR A 38 -4.70 3.92 -7.97
C THR A 38 -4.79 3.08 -6.71
N ASP A 39 -5.18 3.71 -5.61
CA ASP A 39 -5.34 3.09 -4.30
C ASP A 39 -6.81 3.10 -3.85
N TYR A 40 -7.18 2.19 -2.97
CA TYR A 40 -8.50 2.12 -2.34
C TYR A 40 -8.37 2.51 -0.88
N ASN A 41 -8.97 3.63 -0.50
CA ASN A 41 -8.90 4.08 0.89
C ASN A 41 -9.72 3.11 1.75
N THR A 42 -9.12 2.53 2.79
CA THR A 42 -9.76 1.51 3.62
C THR A 42 -10.10 2.08 5.01
N LEU A 43 -11.39 2.11 5.35
CA LEU A 43 -11.88 2.36 6.70
C LEU A 43 -11.64 1.12 7.57
N LEU A 44 -11.09 1.32 8.78
CA LEU A 44 -10.77 0.25 9.74
C LEU A 44 -9.91 -0.88 9.14
N ALA A 45 -9.10 -0.57 8.13
CA ALA A 45 -8.27 -1.54 7.41
C ALA A 45 -9.03 -2.69 6.72
N LEU A 46 -10.36 -2.61 6.60
CA LEU A 46 -11.21 -3.69 6.05
C LEU A 46 -12.20 -3.22 4.98
N ILE A 47 -12.79 -2.03 5.14
CA ILE A 47 -13.90 -1.58 4.30
C ILE A 47 -13.42 -0.51 3.32
N PRO A 48 -13.55 -0.70 1.99
CA PRO A 48 -13.19 0.33 1.02
C PRO A 48 -14.20 1.48 1.11
N PHE A 49 -13.71 2.70 1.30
CA PHE A 49 -14.56 3.89 1.40
C PHE A 49 -14.39 4.84 0.19
N GLY A 50 -13.55 4.48 -0.77
CA GLY A 50 -13.35 5.26 -2.00
C GLY A 50 -12.13 4.83 -2.80
N LYS A 51 -12.00 5.38 -4.00
CA LYS A 51 -10.81 5.25 -4.86
C LYS A 51 -10.03 6.55 -4.83
N ASN A 52 -8.72 6.46 -4.64
CA ASN A 52 -7.79 7.57 -4.72
C ASN A 52 -6.88 7.34 -5.93
N GLU A 53 -7.01 8.19 -6.94
CA GLU A 53 -6.11 8.18 -8.10
C GLU A 53 -5.14 9.36 -7.99
N ILE A 54 -3.85 9.06 -8.00
CA ILE A 54 -2.77 10.03 -7.97
C ILE A 54 -1.97 9.87 -9.25
N THR A 55 -1.88 10.91 -10.05
CA THR A 55 -1.06 10.93 -11.27
C THR A 55 -0.02 12.05 -11.14
N MET A 56 1.25 11.72 -11.38
CA MET A 56 2.36 12.67 -11.38
C MET A 56 3.17 12.52 -12.67
N THR A 57 3.62 13.62 -13.26
CA THR A 57 4.54 13.58 -14.40
C THR A 57 5.94 13.20 -13.92
N LEU A 58 6.67 12.39 -14.69
CA LEU A 58 8.03 11.98 -14.29
C LEU A 58 8.96 13.18 -14.07
N LYS A 59 8.79 14.27 -14.85
CA LYS A 59 9.56 15.52 -14.69
C LYS A 59 9.44 16.17 -13.30
N ASN A 60 8.36 15.88 -12.59
CA ASN A 60 8.13 16.41 -11.24
C ASN A 60 8.56 15.41 -10.16
N VAL A 61 8.92 14.18 -10.51
CA VAL A 61 9.35 13.16 -9.55
C VAL A 61 10.87 13.22 -9.42
N ALA A 62 11.34 13.46 -8.20
CA ALA A 62 12.77 13.49 -7.88
C ALA A 62 13.32 12.07 -7.70
N SER A 63 12.58 11.22 -6.99
CA SER A 63 12.96 9.83 -6.72
C SER A 63 11.76 9.00 -6.30
N VAL A 64 11.85 7.69 -6.55
CA VAL A 64 10.93 6.69 -6.01
C VAL A 64 11.73 5.78 -5.06
N SER A 65 11.27 5.64 -3.82
CA SER A 65 11.93 4.84 -2.79
C SER A 65 10.95 3.88 -2.14
N VAL A 66 11.47 2.75 -1.64
CA VAL A 66 10.69 1.77 -0.90
C VAL A 66 11.24 1.70 0.51
N SER A 67 10.36 1.87 1.49
CA SER A 67 10.69 1.77 2.90
C SER A 67 9.84 0.67 3.54
N SER A 68 10.43 -0.14 4.41
CA SER A 68 9.69 -1.09 5.22
C SER A 68 9.72 -0.66 6.68
N GLY A 69 8.58 -0.79 7.36
CA GLY A 69 8.42 -0.37 8.75
C GLY A 69 7.72 -1.41 9.60
N PHE A 70 7.87 -1.25 10.90
CA PHE A 70 7.16 -2.04 11.90
C PHE A 70 6.41 -1.10 12.86
N SER A 71 5.10 -1.30 12.99
CA SER A 71 4.26 -0.50 13.86
C SER A 71 4.08 -1.16 15.22
N ILE A 72 4.82 -0.69 16.22
CA ILE A 72 4.70 -1.19 17.61
C ILE A 72 3.30 -0.94 18.18
N ILE A 73 2.65 0.15 17.78
CA ILE A 73 1.30 0.50 18.23
C ILE A 73 0.30 -0.54 17.73
N ARG A 74 0.38 -0.93 16.45
CA ARG A 74 -0.48 -1.97 15.89
C ARG A 74 -0.23 -3.32 16.54
N LEU A 75 1.02 -3.60 16.92
CA LEU A 75 1.36 -4.83 17.66
C LEU A 75 0.68 -4.87 19.02
N LEU A 76 0.85 -3.82 19.82
CA LEU A 76 0.28 -3.76 21.17
C LEU A 76 -1.26 -3.83 21.12
N VAL A 77 -1.89 -3.06 20.24
CA VAL A 77 -3.34 -3.09 20.05
C VAL A 77 -3.82 -4.47 19.59
N GLY A 78 -3.11 -5.10 18.64
CA GLY A 78 -3.41 -6.44 18.16
C GLY A 78 -3.32 -7.51 19.26
N ILE A 79 -2.30 -7.44 20.13
CA ILE A 79 -2.14 -8.35 21.26
C ILE A 79 -3.30 -8.19 22.25
N ILE A 80 -3.60 -6.95 22.65
CA ILE A 80 -4.68 -6.65 23.61
C ILE A 80 -6.02 -7.18 23.10
N LEU A 81 -6.36 -6.86 21.84
CA LEU A 81 -7.61 -7.32 21.21
C LEU A 81 -7.69 -8.84 21.10
N THR A 82 -6.58 -9.50 20.75
CA THR A 82 -6.53 -10.96 20.62
C THR A 82 -6.71 -11.64 21.97
N VAL A 83 -6.02 -11.18 23.02
CA VAL A 83 -6.18 -11.71 24.37
C VAL A 83 -7.59 -11.48 24.89
N PHE A 84 -8.15 -10.29 24.69
CA PHE A 84 -9.51 -9.97 25.10
C PHE A 84 -10.55 -10.82 24.35
N GLY A 85 -10.38 -10.99 23.03
CA GLY A 85 -11.24 -11.84 22.21
C GLY A 85 -11.19 -13.32 22.60
N LEU A 86 -10.00 -13.84 22.97
CA LEU A 86 -9.85 -15.20 23.49
C LEU A 86 -10.59 -15.42 24.81
N ASN A 87 -10.56 -14.43 25.72
CA ASN A 87 -11.30 -14.52 26.98
C ASN A 87 -12.82 -14.58 26.75
N LEU A 88 -13.32 -13.89 25.72
CA LEU A 88 -14.75 -13.81 25.39
C LEU A 88 -15.20 -14.84 24.34
N LEU A 89 -14.33 -15.78 23.95
CA LEU A 89 -14.58 -16.68 22.81
C LEU A 89 -15.84 -17.53 22.99
N PHE A 90 -16.11 -17.96 24.23
CA PHE A 90 -17.23 -18.82 24.57
C PHE A 90 -18.48 -18.05 25.02
N ASP A 91 -18.35 -16.73 25.25
CA ASP A 91 -19.42 -15.87 25.76
C ASP A 91 -20.28 -15.28 24.64
N GLY A 92 -19.91 -15.50 23.37
CA GLY A 92 -20.73 -15.15 22.21
C GLY A 92 -19.94 -14.65 20.99
N ILE A 93 -20.66 -14.14 20.00
CA ILE A 93 -20.08 -13.71 18.72
C ILE A 93 -19.06 -12.57 18.84
N PHE A 94 -19.13 -11.79 19.92
CA PHE A 94 -18.20 -10.69 20.18
C PHE A 94 -16.76 -11.17 20.38
N GLY A 95 -16.53 -12.32 21.03
CA GLY A 95 -15.18 -12.86 21.20
C GLY A 95 -14.51 -13.16 19.86
N ILE A 96 -15.27 -13.75 18.93
CA ILE A 96 -14.83 -14.02 17.56
C ILE A 96 -14.51 -12.71 16.82
N ILE A 97 -15.35 -11.69 16.96
CA ILE A 97 -15.12 -10.38 16.31
C ILE A 97 -13.85 -9.72 16.84
N PHE A 98 -13.65 -9.68 18.16
CA PHE A 98 -12.44 -9.10 18.75
C PHE A 98 -11.18 -9.86 18.36
N LEU A 99 -11.24 -11.20 18.32
CA LEU A 99 -10.14 -12.05 17.89
C LEU A 99 -9.80 -11.79 16.41
N ALA A 100 -10.81 -11.71 15.54
CA ALA A 100 -10.61 -11.40 14.12
C ALA A 100 -9.94 -10.03 13.93
N ILE A 101 -10.41 -8.99 14.63
CA ILE A 101 -9.80 -7.65 14.55
C ILE A 101 -8.37 -7.67 15.11
N GLY A 102 -8.12 -8.34 16.23
CA GLY A 102 -6.80 -8.46 16.84
C GLY A 102 -5.79 -9.10 15.89
N VAL A 103 -6.15 -10.23 15.27
CA VAL A 103 -5.30 -10.93 14.29
C VAL A 103 -5.02 -10.05 13.05
N LEU A 104 -6.00 -9.27 12.59
CA LEU A 104 -5.80 -8.32 11.48
C LEU A 104 -4.75 -7.25 11.83
N TYR A 105 -4.79 -6.70 13.04
CA TYR A 105 -3.79 -5.73 13.50
C TYR A 105 -2.40 -6.35 13.58
N LEU A 106 -2.28 -7.58 14.10
CA LEU A 106 -1.02 -8.32 14.17
C LEU A 106 -0.40 -8.56 12.78
N LEU A 107 -1.21 -8.99 11.82
CA LEU A 107 -0.76 -9.23 10.45
C LEU A 107 -0.32 -7.93 9.73
N LYS A 108 -0.88 -6.78 10.12
CA LYS A 108 -0.54 -5.46 9.60
C LYS A 108 0.57 -4.74 10.38
N CYS A 109 1.19 -5.40 11.37
CA CYS A 109 2.27 -4.79 12.15
C CYS A 109 3.50 -4.51 11.30
N TYR A 110 3.80 -5.43 10.37
CA TYR A 110 4.90 -5.27 9.43
C TYR A 110 4.33 -4.78 8.09
N TYR A 111 4.83 -3.65 7.60
CA TYR A 111 4.31 -3.02 6.39
C TYR A 111 5.45 -2.52 5.50
N CYS A 112 5.12 -2.33 4.22
CA CYS A 112 5.99 -1.70 3.24
C CYS A 112 5.33 -0.40 2.77
N THR A 113 6.12 0.57 2.34
CA THR A 113 5.62 1.86 1.88
C THR A 113 6.45 2.31 0.70
N ILE A 114 5.77 2.63 -0.40
CA ILE A 114 6.40 3.29 -1.54
C ILE A 114 6.27 4.80 -1.36
N ILE A 115 7.40 5.50 -1.44
CA ILE A 115 7.52 6.93 -1.24
C ILE A 115 7.92 7.54 -2.57
N ILE A 116 7.07 8.42 -3.10
CA ILE A 116 7.32 9.20 -4.31
C ILE A 116 7.68 10.61 -3.85
N ASN A 117 8.93 11.01 -4.05
CA ASN A 117 9.42 12.34 -3.72
C ASN A 117 9.28 13.24 -4.94
N ASN A 118 8.68 14.42 -4.74
CA ASN A 118 8.59 15.46 -5.77
C ASN A 118 9.80 16.41 -5.68
N ASN A 119 10.18 17.00 -6.82
CA ASN A 119 11.18 18.07 -6.89
C ASN A 119 10.83 19.29 -6.00
N SER A 120 9.56 19.47 -5.63
CA SER A 120 9.10 20.51 -4.69
C SER A 120 9.25 20.17 -3.20
N GLY A 121 9.85 19.03 -2.84
CA GLY A 121 10.03 18.59 -1.45
C GLY A 121 8.79 17.97 -0.80
N GLN A 122 7.71 17.76 -1.55
CA GLN A 122 6.52 17.03 -1.09
C GLN A 122 6.68 15.52 -1.38
N SER A 123 6.36 14.67 -0.41
CA SER A 123 6.40 13.21 -0.56
C SER A 123 5.01 12.61 -0.46
N ARG A 124 4.67 11.68 -1.37
CA ARG A 124 3.47 10.85 -1.26
C ARG A 124 3.89 9.44 -0.88
N SER A 125 3.28 8.92 0.17
CA SER A 125 3.53 7.57 0.68
C SER A 125 2.27 6.72 0.59
N VAL A 126 2.38 5.50 0.09
CA VAL A 126 1.29 4.51 0.09
C VAL A 126 1.75 3.24 0.78
N GLU A 127 0.98 2.81 1.79
CA GLU A 127 1.26 1.61 2.58
C GLU A 127 0.73 0.36 1.89
N ILE A 128 1.59 -0.64 1.79
CA ILE A 128 1.35 -1.89 1.06
C ILE A 128 1.80 -3.05 1.93
N SER A 129 1.25 -4.23 1.69
CA SER A 129 1.66 -5.45 2.37
C SER A 129 3.15 -5.72 2.13
N PHE A 130 3.85 -6.10 3.19
CA PHE A 130 5.25 -6.51 3.10
C PHE A 130 5.49 -7.68 2.14
N LEU A 131 4.50 -8.57 1.96
CA LEU A 131 4.62 -9.69 1.02
C LEU A 131 4.87 -9.26 -0.42
N GLU A 132 4.47 -8.04 -0.78
CA GLU A 132 4.61 -7.49 -2.13
C GLU A 132 5.85 -6.59 -2.28
N LYS A 133 6.74 -6.56 -1.26
CA LYS A 133 7.94 -5.71 -1.22
C LYS A 133 8.82 -5.89 -2.46
N SER A 134 9.08 -7.13 -2.88
CA SER A 134 9.94 -7.40 -4.04
C SER A 134 9.39 -6.77 -5.35
N LYS A 135 8.07 -6.76 -5.54
CA LYS A 135 7.44 -6.10 -6.70
C LYS A 135 7.61 -4.59 -6.64
N LEU A 136 7.51 -4.01 -5.44
CA LEU A 136 7.71 -2.57 -5.24
C LEU A 136 9.15 -2.14 -5.47
N GLU A 137 10.13 -2.93 -5.01
CA GLU A 137 11.54 -2.64 -5.23
C GLU A 137 11.89 -2.71 -6.72
N SER A 138 11.38 -3.71 -7.44
CA SER A 138 11.52 -3.82 -8.90
C SER A 138 10.93 -2.61 -9.62
N PHE A 139 9.71 -2.21 -9.25
CA PHE A 139 9.06 -1.04 -9.83
C PHE A 139 9.80 0.26 -9.53
N ALA A 140 10.26 0.47 -8.29
CA ALA A 140 11.03 1.65 -7.91
C ALA A 140 12.37 1.71 -8.66
N ALA A 141 13.05 0.57 -8.84
CA ALA A 141 14.28 0.50 -9.62
C ALA A 141 14.04 0.92 -11.08
N LYS A 142 13.00 0.39 -11.73
CA LYS A 142 12.66 0.78 -13.11
C LYS A 142 12.21 2.23 -13.22
N ALA A 143 11.41 2.72 -12.27
CA ALA A 143 11.01 4.13 -12.23
C ALA A 143 12.23 5.05 -12.13
N ASN A 144 13.18 4.76 -11.24
CA ASN A 144 14.42 5.52 -11.12
C ASN A 144 15.29 5.43 -12.38
N GLN A 145 15.33 4.28 -13.05
CA GLN A 145 16.01 4.15 -14.34
C GLN A 145 15.35 5.02 -15.42
N SER A 146 14.01 5.05 -15.50
CA SER A 146 13.30 5.95 -16.42
C SER A 146 13.54 7.42 -16.09
N LEU A 147 13.66 7.78 -14.81
CA LEU A 147 14.01 9.14 -14.38
C LEU A 147 15.41 9.56 -14.80
N ALA A 148 16.39 8.64 -14.75
CA ALA A 148 17.77 8.91 -15.16
C ALA A 148 17.94 9.10 -16.69
N ASN A 149 16.98 8.65 -17.49
CA ASN A 149 17.01 8.73 -18.96
C ASN A 149 16.17 9.88 -19.54
N LEU A 150 15.63 10.77 -18.68
CA LEU A 150 14.89 11.98 -19.07
C LEU A 150 15.82 13.17 -19.28
#